data_AF-A0A7J4R217-F1
#
_entry.id   AF-A0A7J4R217-F1
#
_cell.length_a   1.000
_cell.length_b   1.000
_cell.length_c   1.000
_cell.angle_alpha   90.00
_cell.angle_beta   90.00
_cell.angle_gamma   90.00
#
_symmetry.space_group_name_H-M   'P 1'
#
loop_
_entity.id
_entity.type
_entity.pdbx_description
1 polymer ?
#
loop_
_entity_poly.entity_id
_entity_poly.type
_entity_poly.pdbx_seq_one_letter_code
_entity_poly.pdbx_strand_id
1 'polypeptide(L)'
;MVSDVGFNPVRIDRGEGYSLIVGSDGQMLEIDYQKEQVSEGAMYPFPGVSSCGVVSSDSWIGSWVDRSLRKAYMGSFPLGEKWESANSDSDDLENRDVDQSVSKSASWTRELQSEPLAMCLAGEDIVFACLAS
;
A
#
# COMPACT_ATOMS: atom_id res chain seq x y z
N MET A 1 -5.00 -20.96 -7.44
CA MET A 1 -4.05 -20.26 -8.35
C MET A 1 -4.74 -19.11 -9.08
N VAL A 2 -4.29 -17.87 -8.89
CA VAL A 2 -4.80 -16.67 -9.56
C VAL A 2 -4.40 -16.67 -11.03
N SER A 3 -5.40 -16.79 -11.93
CA SER A 3 -5.21 -16.68 -13.39
C SER A 3 -5.52 -15.29 -13.94
N ASP A 4 -6.27 -14.48 -13.20
CA ASP A 4 -6.61 -13.09 -13.50
C ASP A 4 -6.78 -12.32 -12.19
N VAL A 5 -6.22 -11.12 -12.12
CA VAL A 5 -6.30 -10.23 -10.94
C VAL A 5 -7.45 -9.22 -11.05
N GLY A 6 -8.06 -9.07 -12.24
CA GLY A 6 -9.22 -8.20 -12.45
C GLY A 6 -8.89 -6.70 -12.54
N PHE A 7 -7.62 -6.33 -12.60
CA PHE A 7 -7.13 -4.96 -12.81
C PHE A 7 -5.77 -4.98 -13.54
N ASN A 8 -5.26 -3.82 -13.94
CA ASN A 8 -3.96 -3.72 -14.61
C ASN A 8 -2.82 -3.64 -13.57
N PRO A 9 -2.01 -4.70 -13.36
CA PRO A 9 -0.95 -4.69 -12.36
C PRO A 9 0.23 -3.83 -12.82
N VAL A 10 0.75 -3.00 -11.93
CA VAL A 10 1.92 -2.13 -12.17
C VAL A 10 3.13 -2.50 -11.32
N ARG A 11 2.91 -3.17 -10.18
CA ARG A 11 3.99 -3.61 -9.28
C ARG A 11 3.58 -4.89 -8.54
N ILE A 12 4.56 -5.74 -8.23
CA ILE A 12 4.40 -6.89 -7.34
C ILE A 12 5.51 -6.81 -6.30
N ASP A 13 5.12 -6.63 -5.05
CA ASP A 13 6.01 -6.64 -3.90
C ASP A 13 6.05 -8.07 -3.37
N ARG A 14 7.15 -8.79 -3.64
CA ARG A 14 7.27 -10.23 -3.36
C ARG A 14 7.83 -10.48 -1.96
N GLY A 15 7.15 -11.32 -1.20
CA GLY A 15 7.66 -11.95 0.02
C GLY A 15 7.66 -13.48 -0.08
N GLU A 16 8.18 -14.15 0.94
CA GLU A 16 8.26 -15.62 0.98
C GLU A 16 6.90 -16.28 1.22
N GLY A 17 6.10 -15.72 2.14
CA GLY A 17 4.77 -16.25 2.50
C GLY A 17 3.62 -15.60 1.72
N TYR A 18 3.73 -14.30 1.49
CA TYR A 18 2.72 -13.49 0.81
C TYR A 18 3.37 -12.58 -0.23
N SER A 19 2.65 -12.25 -1.28
CA SER A 19 3.02 -11.21 -2.23
C SER A 19 1.87 -10.24 -2.40
N LEU A 20 2.20 -8.96 -2.58
CA LEU A 20 1.20 -7.92 -2.78
C LEU A 20 1.28 -7.40 -4.22
N ILE A 21 0.16 -7.48 -4.93
CA ILE A 21 0.01 -6.97 -6.29
C ILE A 21 -0.63 -5.58 -6.20
N VAL A 22 -0.03 -4.60 -6.87
CA VAL A 22 -0.51 -3.21 -6.91
C VAL A 22 -0.94 -2.87 -8.33
N GLY A 23 -2.14 -2.32 -8.46
CA GLY A 23 -2.77 -1.91 -9.71
C GLY A 23 -2.60 -0.44 -10.04
N SER A 24 -2.88 -0.09 -11.30
CA SER A 24 -2.71 1.27 -11.84
C SER A 24 -3.62 2.33 -11.20
N ASP A 25 -4.73 1.94 -10.58
CA ASP A 25 -5.71 2.86 -9.98
C ASP A 25 -5.74 2.76 -8.45
N GLY A 26 -4.72 2.15 -7.85
CA GLY A 26 -4.62 1.97 -6.40
C GLY A 26 -5.23 0.67 -5.89
N GLN A 27 -5.60 -0.23 -6.80
CA GLN A 27 -5.97 -1.60 -6.44
C GLN A 27 -4.80 -2.28 -5.71
N MET A 28 -5.10 -3.02 -4.66
CA MET A 28 -4.15 -3.90 -4.00
C MET A 28 -4.77 -5.28 -3.81
N LEU A 29 -4.02 -6.32 -4.16
CA LEU A 29 -4.45 -7.70 -4.00
C LEU A 29 -3.34 -8.51 -3.37
N GLU A 30 -3.66 -9.13 -2.24
CA GLU A 30 -2.75 -10.02 -1.55
C GLU A 30 -2.92 -11.45 -2.07
N ILE A 31 -1.80 -12.11 -2.35
CA ILE A 31 -1.73 -13.52 -2.70
C ILE A 31 -0.81 -14.28 -1.75
N ASP A 32 -1.19 -15.50 -1.42
CA ASP A 32 -0.38 -16.40 -0.58
C ASP A 32 0.68 -17.17 -1.41
N TYR A 33 1.48 -17.99 -0.72
CA TYR A 33 2.50 -18.85 -1.31
C TYR A 33 1.95 -19.91 -2.29
N GLN A 34 0.65 -20.25 -2.19
CA GLN A 34 -0.05 -21.13 -3.12
C GLN A 34 -0.59 -20.35 -4.34
N LYS A 35 -0.35 -19.04 -4.38
CA LYS A 35 -0.84 -18.10 -5.38
C LYS A 35 -2.36 -18.05 -5.38
N GLU A 36 -2.98 -18.12 -4.21
CA GLU A 36 -4.41 -17.92 -4.01
C GLU A 36 -4.66 -16.53 -3.41
N GLN A 37 -5.81 -15.94 -3.70
CA GLN A 37 -6.15 -14.63 -3.14
C GLN A 37 -6.42 -14.79 -1.65
N VAL A 38 -5.81 -13.94 -0.83
CA VAL A 38 -6.05 -13.92 0.63
C VAL A 38 -7.40 -13.26 0.93
N SER A 39 -7.78 -12.25 0.15
CA SER A 39 -9.05 -11.55 0.25
C SER A 39 -9.86 -11.67 -1.04
N GLU A 40 -11.19 -11.62 -0.93
CA GLU A 40 -12.06 -11.59 -2.11
C GLU A 40 -11.93 -10.22 -2.80
N GLY A 41 -11.25 -10.23 -3.96
CA GLY A 41 -11.13 -9.07 -4.84
C GLY A 41 -10.12 -8.01 -4.39
N ALA A 42 -10.01 -6.95 -5.20
CA ALA A 42 -9.08 -5.86 -4.95
C ALA A 42 -9.51 -4.95 -3.79
N MET A 43 -8.53 -4.51 -3.01
CA MET A 43 -8.66 -3.52 -1.94
C MET A 43 -8.21 -2.14 -2.44
N TYR A 44 -8.71 -1.07 -1.82
CA TYR A 44 -8.32 0.32 -2.12
C TYR A 44 -7.90 1.05 -0.84
N PRO A 45 -6.80 0.65 -0.19
CA PRO A 45 -6.45 1.12 1.17
C PRO A 45 -5.94 2.58 1.21
N PHE A 46 -5.69 3.20 0.06
CA PHE A 46 -5.06 4.51 -0.07
C PHE A 46 -5.88 5.43 -0.98
N PRO A 47 -5.75 6.77 -0.83
CA PRO A 47 -6.38 7.74 -1.72
C PRO A 47 -5.81 7.75 -3.16
N GLY A 48 -4.83 6.90 -3.46
CA GLY A 48 -4.19 6.75 -4.76
C GLY A 48 -3.26 5.54 -4.80
N VAL A 49 -2.53 5.39 -5.92
CA VAL A 49 -1.56 4.30 -6.10
C VAL A 49 -0.43 4.43 -5.07
N SER A 50 -0.10 3.33 -4.40
CA SER A 50 1.10 3.27 -3.55
C SER A 50 2.36 3.52 -4.39
N SER A 51 3.23 4.41 -3.93
CA SER A 51 4.45 4.81 -4.64
C SER A 51 5.51 3.71 -4.61
N CYS A 52 5.79 3.18 -3.42
CA CYS A 52 6.78 2.13 -3.17
C CYS A 52 6.22 1.13 -2.16
N GLY A 53 6.75 -0.09 -2.18
CA GLY A 53 6.42 -1.09 -1.18
C GLY A 53 7.43 -2.22 -1.11
N VAL A 54 7.47 -2.89 0.04
CA VAL A 54 8.28 -4.08 0.26
C VAL A 54 7.59 -4.99 1.28
N VAL A 55 7.64 -6.29 1.04
CA VAL A 55 7.21 -7.28 2.03
C VAL A 55 8.38 -7.60 2.94
N SER A 56 8.17 -7.45 4.25
CA SER A 56 9.11 -7.79 5.31
C SER A 56 8.41 -8.71 6.32
N SER A 57 8.82 -9.96 6.36
CA SER A 57 8.20 -11.00 7.21
C SER A 57 6.69 -11.14 6.96
N ASP A 58 5.86 -10.79 7.94
CA ASP A 58 4.40 -10.87 7.93
C ASP A 58 3.74 -9.51 7.66
N SER A 59 4.51 -8.51 7.22
CA SER A 59 4.03 -7.15 7.01
C SER A 59 4.46 -6.63 5.64
N TRP A 60 3.60 -5.85 5.01
CA TRP A 60 3.96 -5.01 3.88
C TRP A 60 4.19 -3.58 4.37
N ILE A 61 5.35 -3.03 4.04
CA ILE A 61 5.66 -1.64 4.30
C ILE A 61 5.57 -0.93 2.97
N GLY A 62 4.82 0.16 2.92
CA GLY A 62 4.78 0.96 1.70
C GLY A 62 4.39 2.39 1.94
N SER A 63 4.53 3.16 0.88
CA SER A 63 4.32 4.60 0.85
C SER A 63 3.22 4.99 -0.13
N TRP A 64 2.60 6.13 0.14
CA TRP A 64 1.60 6.75 -0.72
C TRP A 64 1.63 8.26 -0.57
N VAL A 65 0.99 8.96 -1.50
CA VAL A 65 0.82 10.40 -1.45
C VAL A 65 -0.66 10.72 -1.40
N ASP A 66 -1.06 11.51 -0.41
CA ASP A 66 -2.33 12.21 -0.45
C ASP A 66 -2.14 13.51 -1.24
N ARG A 67 -2.61 13.53 -2.48
CA ARG A 67 -2.45 14.69 -3.37
C ARG A 67 -3.30 15.88 -2.93
N SER A 68 -4.40 15.64 -2.23
CA SER A 68 -5.26 16.70 -1.69
C SER A 68 -4.55 17.43 -0.56
N LEU A 69 -3.89 16.68 0.34
CA LEU A 69 -3.10 17.25 1.44
C LEU A 69 -1.67 17.64 1.06
N ARG A 70 -1.20 17.23 -0.13
CA ARG A 70 0.20 17.39 -0.59
C ARG A 70 1.21 16.80 0.39
N LYS A 71 0.86 15.65 0.97
CA LYS A 71 1.66 14.95 1.98
C LYS A 71 2.01 13.55 1.51
N ALA A 72 3.23 13.14 1.81
CA ALA A 72 3.69 11.77 1.63
C ALA A 72 3.58 11.01 2.95
N TYR A 73 3.25 9.74 2.87
CA TYR A 73 3.10 8.86 4.02
C TYR A 73 3.80 7.54 3.78
N MET A 74 4.15 6.88 4.88
CA MET A 74 4.58 5.49 4.92
C MET A 74 3.87 4.78 6.05
N GLY A 75 3.57 3.50 5.86
CA GLY A 75 2.94 2.68 6.88
C GLY A 75 3.34 1.22 6.78
N SER A 76 3.10 0.48 7.85
CA SER A 76 3.19 -0.98 7.88
C SER A 76 1.80 -1.57 7.95
N PHE A 77 1.58 -2.61 7.17
CA PHE A 77 0.30 -3.27 7.02
C PHE A 77 0.49 -4.77 7.23
N PRO A 78 -0.26 -5.39 8.13
CA PRO A 78 -0.17 -6.83 8.35
C PRO A 78 -0.64 -7.59 7.11
N LEU A 79 0.07 -8.66 6.74
CA LEU A 79 -0.32 -9.58 5.68
C LEU A 79 -1.10 -10.76 6.27
N GLY A 80 -1.90 -11.43 5.45
CA GLY A 80 -2.79 -12.51 5.84
C GLY A 80 -4.17 -12.03 6.28
N GLU A 81 -4.47 -10.74 6.15
CA GLU A 81 -5.75 -10.15 6.53
C GLU A 81 -6.26 -9.11 5.53
N LYS A 82 -7.58 -8.90 5.52
CA LYS A 82 -8.19 -7.92 4.61
C LYS A 82 -8.03 -6.51 5.16
N TRP A 83 -7.46 -5.63 4.34
CA TRP A 83 -7.36 -4.21 4.67
C TRP A 83 -8.66 -3.46 4.36
N GLU A 84 -8.97 -2.48 5.21
CA GLU A 84 -10.03 -1.52 4.99
C GLU A 84 -9.66 -0.62 3.82
N SER A 85 -10.62 -0.39 2.91
CA SER A 85 -10.42 0.58 1.85
C SER A 85 -10.54 1.99 2.43
N ALA A 86 -9.69 2.91 1.97
CA ALA A 86 -9.87 4.32 2.21
C ALA A 86 -11.25 4.70 1.63
N ASN A 87 -12.09 5.35 2.44
CA ASN A 87 -13.49 5.64 2.11
C ASN A 87 -13.61 6.16 0.65
N SER A 88 -14.38 5.45 -0.17
CA SER A 88 -14.69 5.82 -1.55
C SER A 88 -15.79 6.87 -1.66
N ASP A 89 -16.39 7.29 -0.54
CA ASP A 89 -17.52 8.22 -0.53
C ASP A 89 -17.04 9.63 -0.89
N SER A 90 -17.34 9.97 -2.14
CA SER A 90 -16.94 11.18 -2.86
C SER A 90 -17.58 12.49 -2.38
N ASP A 91 -18.38 12.47 -1.30
CA ASP A 91 -19.21 13.62 -0.93
C ASP A 91 -18.60 14.56 0.12
N ASP A 92 -17.49 14.19 0.77
CA ASP A 92 -16.81 15.03 1.78
C ASP A 92 -15.40 15.46 1.34
N LEU A 93 -15.26 15.90 0.09
CA LEU A 93 -14.00 16.49 -0.41
C LEU A 93 -13.55 17.73 0.38
N GLU A 94 -14.48 18.45 1.02
CA GLU A 94 -14.19 19.68 1.77
C GLU A 94 -13.76 19.42 3.22
N ASN A 95 -13.93 18.20 3.75
CA ASN A 95 -13.60 17.80 5.13
C ASN A 95 -12.70 16.56 5.21
N ARG A 96 -11.72 16.43 4.30
CA ARG A 96 -10.68 15.41 4.46
C ARG A 96 -9.78 15.77 5.63
N ASP A 97 -10.18 15.33 6.82
CA ASP A 97 -9.32 15.34 8.00
C ASP A 97 -8.12 14.41 7.78
N VAL A 98 -7.01 14.71 8.47
CA VAL A 98 -5.77 13.90 8.45
C VAL A 98 -6.04 12.42 8.73
N ASP A 99 -7.10 12.11 9.47
CA ASP A 99 -7.57 10.76 9.80
C ASP A 99 -7.96 9.92 8.57
N GLN A 100 -8.33 10.54 7.44
CA GLN A 100 -8.66 9.81 6.21
C GLN A 100 -7.44 9.48 5.36
N SER A 101 -6.32 10.17 5.56
CA SER A 101 -5.05 9.91 4.86
C SER A 101 -4.25 8.78 5.52
N VAL A 102 -4.60 8.42 6.76
CA VAL A 102 -4.07 7.28 7.50
C VAL A 102 -4.99 6.08 7.26
N SER A 103 -4.44 4.99 6.73
CA SER A 103 -5.22 3.77 6.59
C SER A 103 -5.43 3.11 7.97
N LYS A 104 -6.67 2.72 8.27
CA LYS A 104 -7.05 2.10 9.55
C LYS A 104 -6.48 0.71 9.75
N SER A 105 -6.12 0.02 8.66
CA SER A 105 -5.47 -1.29 8.70
C SER A 105 -3.96 -1.21 8.93
N ALA A 106 -3.38 0.00 8.96
CA ALA A 106 -1.96 0.15 9.19
C ALA A 106 -1.63 -0.11 10.68
N SER A 107 -0.65 -0.97 10.96
CA SER A 107 -0.07 -1.13 12.30
C SER A 107 0.61 0.16 12.78
N TRP A 108 1.16 0.92 11.84
CA TRP A 108 1.63 2.28 12.07
C TRP A 108 1.59 3.07 10.76
N THR A 109 1.50 4.40 10.89
CA THR A 109 1.65 5.35 9.77
C THR A 109 2.54 6.52 10.21
N ARG A 110 3.32 7.05 9.27
CA ARG A 110 4.19 8.22 9.46
C ARG A 110 4.11 9.13 8.24
N GLU A 111 3.98 10.44 8.49
CA GLU A 111 4.17 11.46 7.47
C GLU A 111 5.67 11.56 7.12
N LEU A 112 5.96 11.65 5.84
CA LEU A 112 7.30 11.84 5.30
C LEU A 112 7.47 13.26 4.79
N GLN A 113 8.71 13.76 4.82
CA GLN A 113 9.04 15.06 4.22
C GLN A 113 8.92 15.03 2.68
N SER A 114 9.08 13.86 2.07
CA SER A 114 9.02 13.67 0.62
C SER A 114 8.64 12.23 0.25
N GLU A 115 8.06 12.07 -0.94
CA GLU A 115 7.66 10.76 -1.49
C GLU A 115 8.89 9.89 -1.79
N PRO A 116 8.92 8.63 -1.31
CA PRO A 116 9.94 7.66 -1.69
C PRO A 116 9.87 7.33 -3.18
N LEU A 117 11.02 7.36 -3.85
CA LEU A 117 11.17 6.95 -5.25
C LEU A 117 11.50 5.46 -5.41
N ALA A 118 12.16 4.90 -4.41
CA ALA A 118 12.55 3.50 -4.37
C ALA A 118 12.56 3.02 -2.92
N MET A 119 12.24 1.75 -2.73
CA MET A 119 12.25 1.07 -1.44
C MET A 119 12.71 -0.38 -1.64
N CYS A 120 13.50 -0.89 -0.72
CA CYS A 120 13.89 -2.29 -0.70
C CYS A 120 14.25 -2.76 0.72
N LEU A 121 14.41 -4.08 0.87
CA LEU A 121 15.05 -4.68 2.02
C LEU A 121 16.58 -4.69 1.85
N ALA A 122 17.29 -4.36 2.91
CA ALA A 122 18.73 -4.48 3.04
C ALA A 122 19.05 -5.26 4.33
N GLY A 123 19.06 -6.59 4.22
CA GLY A 123 19.08 -7.44 5.41
C GLY A 123 17.73 -7.38 6.13
N GLU A 124 17.75 -7.02 7.41
CA GLU A 124 16.54 -6.83 8.23
C GLU A 124 16.00 -5.39 8.18
N ASP A 125 16.74 -4.47 7.54
CA ASP A 125 16.38 -3.07 7.44
C ASP A 125 15.59 -2.75 6.18
N ILE A 126 14.71 -1.75 6.27
CA ILE A 126 14.03 -1.17 5.12
C ILE A 126 14.75 0.12 4.74
N VAL A 127 15.22 0.18 3.50
CA VAL A 127 15.93 1.34 2.96
C VAL A 127 15.10 1.94 1.85
N PHE A 128 14.99 3.26 1.86
CA PHE A 128 14.29 4.01 0.83
C PHE A 128 15.06 5.28 0.47
N ALA A 129 14.84 5.75 -0.76
CA ALA A 129 15.42 6.98 -1.27
C ALA A 129 14.31 7.96 -1.64
N CYS A 130 14.47 9.20 -1.19
CA CYS A 130 13.61 10.30 -1.60
C CYS A 130 14.40 11.29 -2.46
N LEU A 131 13.71 12.07 -3.29
CA LEU A 131 14.36 13.23 -3.91
C LEU A 131 14.72 14.25 -2.83
N ALA A 132 15.95 14.76 -2.91
CA ALA A 132 16.35 15.91 -2.13
C ALA A 132 15.48 17.11 -2.55
N SER A 133 14.80 17.71 -1.58
CA SER A 133 14.06 18.96 -1.72
C SER A 133 15.00 20.16 -1.71
#